data_AF-A0A9P5MZ24-F1
#
_entry.id   AF-A0A9P5MZ24-F1
#
_cell.length_a   1.000
_cell.length_b   1.000
_cell.length_c   1.000
_cell.angle_alpha   90.00
_cell.angle_beta   90.00
_cell.angle_gamma   90.00
#
_symmetry.space_group_name_H-M   'P 1'
#
loop_
_entity.id
_entity.type
_entity.pdbx_description
1 polymer ?
#
loop_
_entity_poly.entity_id
_entity_poly.type
_entity_poly.pdbx_seq_one_letter_code
_entity_poly.pdbx_strand_id
1 'polypeptide(L)'
;MAITHITSLAQLDGILDKSAKLTVIDFHASWCGPCHAIAPAYEALSKQYANVNFLKCDVDAAQDVAGRYSISAMPTFVFLKGQTKVDQVRGANKAALENALRKHSSGSTSTSAAFSGRGQSLGGSSAAPPPSGNDGSEAPLINLDPQVKKLLYFFGAYLLFWYLSR
;
A
#
# COMPACT_ATOMS: atom_id res chain seq x y z
N MET A 1 17.69 -6.12 -11.33
CA MET A 1 17.10 -7.41 -11.71
C MET A 1 16.07 -7.21 -12.80
N ALA A 2 15.69 -8.27 -13.51
CA ALA A 2 14.62 -8.22 -14.50
C ALA A 2 13.25 -8.20 -13.81
N ILE A 3 12.32 -7.41 -14.34
CA ILE A 3 10.91 -7.48 -13.99
C ILE A 3 10.31 -8.64 -14.77
N THR A 4 9.57 -9.52 -14.09
CA THR A 4 8.91 -10.66 -14.74
C THR A 4 7.48 -10.30 -15.11
N HIS A 5 7.11 -10.52 -16.37
CA HIS A 5 5.73 -10.35 -16.83
C HIS A 5 4.96 -11.65 -16.63
N ILE A 6 3.81 -11.56 -15.95
CA ILE A 6 2.92 -12.71 -15.74
C ILE A 6 1.71 -12.60 -16.66
N THR A 7 1.33 -13.73 -17.25
CA THR A 7 0.19 -13.84 -18.17
C THR A 7 -0.87 -14.85 -17.73
N SER A 8 -0.62 -15.63 -16.68
CA SER A 8 -1.54 -16.65 -16.18
C SER A 8 -1.40 -16.90 -14.68
N LEU A 9 -2.48 -17.39 -14.05
CA LEU A 9 -2.46 -17.81 -12.65
C LEU A 9 -1.45 -18.91 -12.35
N ALA A 10 -1.33 -19.92 -13.22
CA ALA A 10 -0.38 -21.02 -13.02
C ALA A 10 1.08 -20.54 -12.99
N GLN A 11 1.42 -19.57 -13.84
CA GLN A 11 2.74 -18.94 -13.82
C GLN A 11 2.96 -18.17 -12.52
N LEU A 12 1.95 -17.44 -12.04
CA LEU A 12 2.04 -16.72 -10.77
C LEU A 12 2.25 -17.68 -9.59
N ASP A 13 1.40 -18.70 -9.46
CA ASP A 13 1.48 -19.67 -8.37
C ASP A 13 2.84 -20.39 -8.37
N GLY A 14 3.33 -20.78 -9.55
CA GLY A 14 4.66 -21.38 -9.69
C GLY A 14 5.83 -20.46 -9.28
N ILE A 15 5.67 -19.13 -9.36
CA ILE A 15 6.66 -18.16 -8.85
C ILE A 15 6.54 -18.02 -7.34
N LEU A 16 5.31 -17.93 -6.81
CA LEU A 16 5.05 -17.76 -5.39
C LEU A 16 5.49 -18.99 -4.57
N ASP A 17 5.29 -20.20 -5.10
CA ASP A 17 5.66 -21.44 -4.41
C ASP A 17 7.17 -21.64 -4.35
N LYS A 18 7.92 -21.10 -5.32
CA LYS A 18 9.39 -21.19 -5.38
C LYS A 18 10.09 -20.11 -4.57
N SER A 19 9.37 -19.10 -4.09
CA SER A 19 9.98 -17.92 -3.47
C SER A 19 9.32 -17.53 -2.15
N ALA A 20 10.04 -17.71 -1.06
CA ALA A 20 9.67 -17.14 0.25
C ALA A 20 9.90 -15.62 0.34
N LYS A 21 10.41 -15.00 -0.73
CA LYS A 21 10.70 -13.56 -0.79
C LYS A 21 9.41 -12.75 -0.94
N LEU A 22 9.47 -11.49 -0.52
CA LEU A 22 8.41 -10.53 -0.83
C LEU A 22 8.27 -10.45 -2.35
N THR A 23 7.04 -10.58 -2.85
CA THR A 23 6.70 -10.43 -4.25
C THR A 23 5.74 -9.25 -4.39
N VAL A 24 6.05 -8.33 -5.29
CA VAL A 24 5.21 -7.17 -5.62
C VAL A 24 4.71 -7.33 -7.03
N ILE A 25 3.41 -7.21 -7.23
CA ILE A 25 2.76 -7.29 -8.54
C ILE A 25 2.20 -5.91 -8.87
N ASP A 26 2.66 -5.33 -9.98
CA ASP A 26 2.08 -4.13 -10.60
C ASP A 26 0.99 -4.57 -11.58
N PHE A 27 -0.27 -4.34 -11.22
CA PHE A 27 -1.41 -4.49 -12.11
C PHE A 27 -1.59 -3.23 -12.94
N HIS A 28 -1.26 -3.32 -14.22
CA HIS A 28 -1.29 -2.21 -15.15
C HIS A 28 -2.14 -2.53 -16.39
N ALA A 29 -2.37 -1.52 -17.22
CA ALA A 29 -2.94 -1.66 -18.54
C ALA A 29 -2.17 -0.78 -19.53
N SER A 30 -2.11 -1.17 -20.80
CA SER A 30 -1.40 -0.42 -21.84
C SER A 30 -1.99 0.97 -22.10
N TRP A 31 -3.31 1.10 -21.94
CA TRP A 31 -4.07 2.35 -22.12
C TRP A 31 -4.13 3.24 -20.86
N CYS A 32 -3.53 2.80 -19.75
CA CYS A 32 -3.57 3.52 -18.48
C CYS A 32 -2.46 4.59 -18.39
N GLY A 33 -2.82 5.86 -18.58
CA GLY A 33 -1.90 7.00 -18.45
C GLY A 33 -1.12 7.04 -17.12
N PRO A 34 -1.79 6.96 -15.94
CA PRO A 34 -1.10 6.96 -14.65
C PRO A 34 -0.13 5.78 -14.46
N CYS A 35 -0.36 4.65 -15.14
CA CYS A 35 0.53 3.49 -15.09
C CYS A 35 1.88 3.81 -15.75
N HIS A 36 1.85 4.50 -16.89
CA HIS A 36 3.07 4.96 -17.57
C HIS A 36 3.88 5.93 -16.71
N ALA A 37 3.21 6.79 -15.93
CA ALA A 37 3.88 7.75 -15.07
C ALA A 37 4.68 7.09 -13.93
N ILE A 38 4.16 5.99 -13.34
CA ILE A 38 4.82 5.31 -12.22
C ILE A 38 5.77 4.19 -12.65
N ALA A 39 5.65 3.67 -13.87
CA ALA A 39 6.47 2.56 -14.38
C ALA A 39 8.00 2.79 -14.21
N PRO A 40 8.58 3.99 -14.50
CA PRO A 40 10.01 4.22 -14.29
C PRO A 40 10.42 4.15 -12.82
N ALA A 41 9.55 4.58 -11.90
CA ALA A 41 9.80 4.48 -10.47
C ALA A 41 9.76 3.02 -10.01
N TYR A 42 8.80 2.24 -10.49
CA TYR A 42 8.71 0.80 -10.22
C TYR A 42 9.96 0.05 -10.72
N GLU A 43 10.44 0.38 -11.92
CA GLU A 43 11.69 -0.15 -12.48
C GLU A 43 12.95 0.26 -11.70
N ALA A 44 13.00 1.48 -11.17
CA ALA A 44 14.09 1.89 -10.30
C ALA A 44 14.09 1.09 -8.99
N LEU A 45 12.91 0.87 -8.39
CA LEU A 45 12.76 0.09 -7.17
C LEU A 45 13.15 -1.38 -7.38
N SER A 46 12.83 -1.97 -8.52
CA SER A 46 13.23 -3.35 -8.83
C SER A 46 14.75 -3.53 -8.96
N LYS A 47 15.48 -2.45 -9.28
CA LYS A 47 16.95 -2.43 -9.28
C LYS A 47 17.52 -2.25 -7.87
N GLN A 48 16.85 -1.48 -7.02
CA GLN A 48 17.28 -1.22 -5.64
C GLN A 48 17.04 -2.42 -4.70
N TYR A 49 15.89 -3.10 -4.83
CA TYR A 49 15.48 -4.18 -3.95
C TYR A 49 15.71 -5.56 -4.59
N ALA A 50 16.96 -6.02 -4.64
CA ALA A 50 17.32 -7.32 -5.22
C ALA A 50 16.73 -8.54 -4.46
N ASN A 51 16.24 -8.33 -3.24
CA ASN A 51 15.67 -9.36 -2.37
C ASN A 51 14.14 -9.49 -2.53
N VAL A 52 13.55 -8.72 -3.44
CA VAL A 52 12.11 -8.64 -3.70
C VAL A 52 11.86 -9.03 -5.15
N ASN A 53 10.84 -9.85 -5.40
CA ASN A 53 10.43 -10.18 -6.75
C ASN A 53 9.49 -9.09 -7.26
N PHE A 54 9.82 -8.49 -8.40
CA PHE A 54 8.97 -7.49 -9.05
C PHE A 54 8.31 -8.11 -10.27
N LEU A 55 6.98 -8.16 -10.26
CA LEU A 55 6.15 -8.71 -11.32
C LEU A 55 5.30 -7.61 -11.95
N LYS A 56 4.97 -7.77 -13.22
CA LYS A 56 3.96 -6.95 -13.93
C LYS A 56 2.89 -7.84 -14.49
N CYS A 57 1.64 -7.45 -14.26
CA CYS A 57 0.45 -8.13 -14.74
C CYS A 57 -0.34 -7.13 -15.58
N ASP A 58 -0.48 -7.42 -16.88
CA ASP A 58 -1.43 -6.68 -17.70
C ASP A 58 -2.83 -7.23 -17.41
N VAL A 59 -3.72 -6.37 -16.93
CA VAL A 59 -5.09 -6.76 -16.56
C VAL A 59 -5.92 -7.21 -17.77
N ASP A 60 -5.56 -6.78 -18.98
CA ASP A 60 -6.24 -7.17 -20.21
C ASP A 60 -5.78 -8.55 -20.69
N ALA A 61 -4.51 -8.90 -20.44
CA ALA A 61 -3.93 -10.19 -20.86
C ALA A 61 -4.13 -11.30 -19.83
N ALA A 62 -4.17 -10.96 -18.53
CA ALA A 62 -4.25 -11.91 -17.42
C ALA A 62 -5.45 -11.60 -16.50
N GLN A 63 -6.64 -11.66 -17.09
CA GLN A 63 -7.91 -11.34 -16.41
C GLN A 63 -8.20 -12.25 -15.21
N ASP A 64 -7.76 -13.51 -15.28
CA ASP A 64 -7.84 -14.50 -14.20
C ASP A 64 -7.05 -14.07 -12.96
N VAL A 65 -5.83 -13.57 -13.16
CA VAL A 65 -4.98 -13.04 -12.10
C VAL A 65 -5.58 -11.76 -11.51
N ALA A 66 -6.01 -10.83 -12.36
CA ALA A 66 -6.64 -9.59 -11.92
C ALA A 66 -7.93 -9.85 -11.12
N GLY A 67 -8.73 -10.84 -11.55
CA GLY A 67 -9.94 -11.28 -10.86
C GLY A 67 -9.66 -11.83 -9.46
N ARG A 68 -8.64 -12.68 -9.30
CA ARG A 68 -8.25 -13.27 -8.00
C ARG A 68 -7.94 -12.23 -6.93
N TYR A 69 -7.33 -11.11 -7.32
CA TYR A 69 -6.99 -10.01 -6.41
C TYR A 69 -8.01 -8.86 -6.40
N SER A 70 -9.14 -9.04 -7.09
CA SER A 70 -10.23 -8.06 -7.19
C SER A 70 -9.73 -6.67 -7.62
N ILE A 71 -8.91 -6.64 -8.67
CA ILE A 71 -8.34 -5.40 -9.19
C ILE A 71 -9.41 -4.64 -9.95
N SER A 72 -9.74 -3.45 -9.45
CA SER A 72 -10.78 -2.58 -10.03
C SER A 72 -10.25 -1.25 -10.57
N ALA A 73 -8.96 -0.97 -10.35
CA ALA A 73 -8.32 0.29 -10.76
C ALA A 73 -6.83 0.05 -10.98
N MET A 74 -6.26 0.75 -11.96
CA MET A 74 -4.84 0.66 -12.30
C MET A 74 -4.18 2.04 -12.17
N PRO A 75 -2.90 2.10 -11.74
CA PRO A 75 -2.11 0.97 -11.28
C PRO A 75 -2.54 0.52 -9.87
N THR A 76 -2.47 -0.78 -9.60
CA THR A 76 -2.60 -1.32 -8.25
C THR A 76 -1.43 -2.23 -7.98
N PHE A 77 -0.74 -2.00 -6.86
CA PHE A 77 0.39 -2.80 -6.42
C PHE A 77 -0.06 -3.73 -5.30
N VAL A 78 0.13 -5.04 -5.49
CA VAL A 78 -0.19 -6.05 -4.46
C VAL A 78 1.10 -6.65 -3.94
N PHE A 79 1.21 -6.73 -2.61
CA PHE A 79 2.36 -7.27 -1.90
C PHE A 79 2.01 -8.65 -1.37
N LEU A 80 2.83 -9.64 -1.71
CA LEU A 80 2.64 -11.04 -1.39
C LEU A 80 3.87 -11.60 -0.67
N LYS A 81 3.64 -12.39 0.38
CA LYS A 81 4.66 -13.28 0.95
C LYS A 81 4.14 -14.71 0.78
N GLY A 82 4.75 -15.46 -0.13
CA GLY A 82 4.15 -16.69 -0.67
C GLY A 82 2.78 -16.38 -1.29
N GLN A 83 1.76 -17.15 -0.92
CA GLN A 83 0.38 -16.98 -1.42
C GLN A 83 -0.47 -15.97 -0.61
N THR A 84 0.09 -15.34 0.43
CA THR A 84 -0.65 -14.44 1.31
C THR A 84 -0.45 -12.98 0.93
N LYS A 85 -1.55 -12.25 0.75
CA LYS A 85 -1.55 -10.78 0.58
C LYS A 85 -1.24 -10.09 1.89
N VAL A 86 -0.14 -9.35 1.93
CA VAL A 86 0.33 -8.61 3.13
C VAL A 86 0.07 -7.11 3.05
N ASP A 87 -0.05 -6.56 1.83
CA ASP A 87 -0.36 -5.14 1.64
C ASP A 87 -0.90 -4.87 0.22
N GLN A 88 -1.49 -3.70 0.03
CA GLN A 88 -1.99 -3.25 -1.26
C GLN A 88 -1.95 -1.72 -1.36
N VAL A 89 -1.39 -1.21 -2.45
CA VAL A 89 -1.35 0.22 -2.77
C VAL A 89 -2.11 0.45 -4.06
N ARG A 90 -3.09 1.35 -4.04
CA ARG A 90 -3.87 1.74 -5.22
C ARG A 90 -3.42 3.09 -5.76
N GLY A 91 -3.42 3.23 -7.08
CA GLY A 91 -3.04 4.44 -7.78
C GLY A 91 -1.54 4.64 -7.92
N ALA A 92 -1.17 5.63 -8.73
CA ALA A 92 0.22 6.00 -9.02
C ALA A 92 0.88 6.76 -7.85
N ASN A 93 0.89 6.16 -6.65
CA ASN A 93 1.46 6.74 -5.44
C ASN A 93 2.83 6.14 -5.13
N LYS A 94 3.89 6.82 -5.60
CA LYS A 94 5.29 6.42 -5.39
C LYS A 94 5.66 6.30 -3.90
N ALA A 95 5.27 7.28 -3.08
CA ALA A 95 5.62 7.31 -1.66
C ALA A 95 4.98 6.13 -0.89
N ALA A 96 3.72 5.81 -1.18
CA ALA A 96 3.04 4.68 -0.57
C ALA A 96 3.69 3.34 -1.00
N LEU A 97 4.05 3.20 -2.27
CA LEU A 97 4.76 2.04 -2.81
C LEU A 97 6.12 1.83 -2.12
N GLU A 98 6.92 2.89 -1.97
CA GLU A 98 8.21 2.85 -1.28
C GLU A 98 8.08 2.51 0.22
N ASN A 99 7.09 3.09 0.89
CA ASN A 99 6.83 2.82 2.30
C ASN A 99 6.38 1.38 2.53
N ALA A 100 5.51 0.84 1.67
CA ALA A 100 5.09 -0.56 1.72
C ALA A 100 6.25 -1.51 1.44
N LEU A 101 7.11 -1.20 0.46
CA LEU A 101 8.34 -1.96 0.22
C LEU A 101 9.22 -2.00 1.47
N ARG A 102 9.57 -0.83 2.04
CA ARG A 102 10.39 -0.74 3.26
C ARG A 102 9.79 -1.50 4.43
N LYS A 103 8.47 -1.45 4.60
CA LYS A 103 7.75 -2.15 5.68
C LYS A 103 7.86 -3.67 5.56
N HIS A 104 7.83 -4.20 4.34
CA HIS A 104 7.71 -5.64 4.10
C HIS A 104 8.99 -6.32 3.59
N SER A 105 9.99 -5.55 3.13
CA SER A 105 11.25 -6.04 2.55
C SER A 105 12.29 -6.45 3.60
N SER A 106 11.87 -6.81 4.82
CA SER A 106 12.71 -7.12 5.99
C SER A 106 13.59 -8.39 5.87
N GLY A 107 13.99 -8.75 4.65
CA GLY A 107 15.18 -9.54 4.37
C GLY A 107 16.18 -8.68 3.61
N SER A 108 17.20 -8.18 4.32
CA SER A 108 18.31 -7.35 3.82
C SER A 108 17.92 -5.91 3.43
N THR A 109 17.81 -5.07 4.46
CA THR A 109 18.24 -3.67 4.33
C THR A 109 19.55 -3.56 5.09
N SER A 110 20.66 -3.59 4.36
CA SER A 110 21.90 -2.92 4.76
C SER A 110 21.62 -1.42 4.80
N THR A 111 20.81 -1.00 5.76
CA THR A 111 20.81 0.39 6.21
C THR A 111 22.11 0.47 6.98
N SER A 112 23.11 1.09 6.36
CA SER A 112 24.19 1.75 7.08
C SER A 112 23.57 2.33 8.34
N ALA A 113 24.02 1.76 9.45
CA ALA A 113 23.51 2.05 10.77
C ALA A 113 23.27 3.55 10.89
N ALA A 114 22.14 3.89 11.49
CA ALA A 114 21.95 5.13 12.18
C ALA A 114 23.31 5.75 12.54
N PHE A 115 23.59 6.92 11.98
CA PHE A 115 24.58 7.82 12.58
C PHE A 115 24.02 8.18 13.96
N SER A 116 24.18 7.26 14.90
CA SER A 116 23.97 7.44 16.33
C SER A 116 25.22 8.14 16.86
N GLY A 117 25.50 9.32 16.32
CA GLY A 117 26.40 10.27 16.93
C GLY A 117 25.68 10.89 18.13
N ARG A 118 25.89 10.32 19.33
CA ARG A 118 25.59 11.02 20.57
C ARG A 118 26.62 12.13 20.77
N GLY A 119 26.17 13.39 20.83
CA GLY A 119 26.93 14.55 21.37
C GLY A 119 26.86 15.79 20.46
N GLN A 120 26.64 17.03 20.94
CA GLN A 120 26.45 17.58 22.28
C GLN A 120 25.55 18.83 22.20
N SER A 121 24.80 19.11 23.27
CA SER A 121 24.11 20.39 23.51
C SER A 121 25.05 21.34 24.24
N LEU A 122 25.11 22.61 23.79
CA LEU A 122 25.66 23.73 24.58
C LEU A 122 24.86 25.02 24.31
N GLY A 123 24.07 25.43 25.32
CA GLY A 123 23.66 26.82 25.65
C GLY A 123 22.79 27.60 24.65
N GLY A 124 21.67 28.22 25.00
CA GLY A 124 21.05 28.46 26.30
C GLY A 124 19.91 29.48 26.18
N SER A 125 19.04 29.47 27.21
CA SER A 125 18.16 30.58 27.66
C SER A 125 16.99 30.95 26.71
N SER A 126 15.73 31.10 27.11
CA SER A 126 14.96 31.22 28.37
C SER A 126 13.50 31.16 27.89
N ALA A 127 12.54 30.47 28.49
CA ALA A 127 11.87 30.87 29.72
C ALA A 127 10.77 29.83 30.02
N ALA A 128 10.68 29.40 31.28
CA ALA A 128 9.44 28.96 31.93
C ALA A 128 8.84 30.19 32.66
N PRO A 129 7.59 30.23 33.20
CA PRO A 129 6.73 29.12 33.67
C PRO A 129 5.20 29.39 33.43
N PRO A 130 4.21 28.78 34.15
CA PRO A 130 3.90 27.37 34.38
C PRO A 130 2.37 27.06 34.16
N PRO A 131 1.67 26.17 34.92
CA PRO A 131 0.97 25.04 34.31
C PRO A 131 -0.56 25.09 34.54
N SER A 132 -1.32 24.26 33.84
CA SER A 132 -2.66 23.90 34.32
C SER A 132 -2.98 22.49 33.86
N GLY A 133 -3.01 21.57 34.81
CA GLY A 133 -3.26 20.16 34.57
C GLY A 133 -4.74 19.82 34.43
N ASN A 134 -4.99 18.59 34.02
CA ASN A 134 -5.92 17.68 34.67
C ASN A 134 -5.84 16.29 34.02
N ASP A 135 -5.77 15.29 34.90
CA ASP A 135 -5.97 13.88 34.60
C ASP A 135 -7.34 13.63 33.97
N GLY A 136 -7.42 12.62 33.10
CA GLY A 136 -8.67 12.20 32.50
C GLY A 136 -8.46 10.95 31.66
N SER A 137 -8.55 9.80 32.33
CA SER A 137 -8.84 8.49 31.74
C SER A 137 -10.07 8.57 30.81
N GLU A 138 -10.19 7.57 29.92
CA GLU A 138 -11.37 7.19 29.11
C GLU A 138 -11.26 7.45 27.60
N ALA A 139 -11.01 6.36 26.87
CA ALA A 139 -11.52 6.15 25.51
C ALA A 139 -13.06 6.02 25.56
N PRO A 140 -13.76 5.82 24.44
CA PRO A 140 -13.71 6.46 23.13
C PRO A 140 -15.12 6.92 22.70
N LEU A 141 -15.31 8.10 22.11
CA LEU A 141 -16.57 8.37 21.37
C LEU A 141 -16.33 9.14 20.07
N ILE A 142 -16.39 8.37 18.98
CA ILE A 142 -17.09 8.69 17.72
C ILE A 142 -17.12 10.16 17.30
N ASN A 143 -15.99 10.66 16.79
CA ASN A 143 -16.01 11.77 15.85
C ASN A 143 -16.37 11.21 14.47
N LEU A 144 -17.67 11.07 14.21
CA LEU A 144 -18.20 10.52 12.98
C LEU A 144 -18.15 11.61 11.90
N ASP A 145 -17.28 11.39 10.91
CA ASP A 145 -17.04 12.27 9.79
C ASP A 145 -18.37 12.63 9.08
N PRO A 146 -18.63 13.91 8.73
CA PRO A 146 -19.87 14.34 8.07
C PRO A 146 -20.19 13.60 6.77
N GLN A 147 -19.21 12.92 6.17
CA GLN A 147 -19.39 12.04 5.00
C GLN A 147 -20.21 10.78 5.33
N VAL A 148 -20.06 10.19 6.53
CA VAL A 148 -20.76 8.95 6.92
C VAL A 148 -22.25 9.22 7.17
N LYS A 149 -22.58 10.41 7.68
CA LYS A 149 -23.98 10.83 7.86
C LYS A 149 -24.72 10.96 6.53
N LYS A 150 -24.04 11.44 5.48
CA LYS A 150 -24.59 11.46 4.11
C LYS A 150 -24.75 10.05 3.56
N LEU A 151 -23.77 9.18 3.75
CA LEU A 151 -23.84 7.80 3.27
C LEU A 151 -24.98 7.01 3.93
N LEU A 152 -25.17 7.14 5.24
CA LEU A 152 -26.29 6.53 5.97
C LEU A 152 -27.65 7.07 5.53
N TYR A 153 -27.73 8.37 5.23
CA TYR A 153 -28.97 8.97 4.70
C TYR A 153 -29.30 8.44 3.31
N PHE A 154 -28.31 8.29 2.42
CA PHE A 154 -28.52 7.71 1.09
C PHE A 154 -28.91 6.23 1.16
N PHE A 155 -28.25 5.44 2.00
CA PHE A 155 -28.61 4.03 2.21
C PHE A 155 -29.99 3.87 2.86
N GLY A 156 -30.32 4.71 3.84
CA GLY A 156 -31.64 4.71 4.50
C GLY A 156 -32.76 5.14 3.55
N ALA A 157 -32.54 6.17 2.73
CA ALA A 157 -33.51 6.60 1.73
C ALA A 157 -33.73 5.55 0.65
N TYR A 158 -32.68 4.85 0.21
CA TYR A 158 -32.78 3.74 -0.73
C TYR A 158 -33.55 2.54 -0.15
N LEU A 159 -33.30 2.18 1.11
CA LEU A 159 -34.03 1.11 1.79
C LEU A 159 -35.52 1.45 2.01
N LEU A 160 -35.83 2.69 2.38
CA LEU A 160 -37.21 3.15 2.54
C LEU A 160 -37.96 3.20 1.20
N PHE A 161 -37.28 3.67 0.14
CA PHE A 161 -37.83 3.69 -1.22
C PHE A 161 -38.07 2.29 -1.78
N TRP A 162 -37.16 1.35 -1.52
CA TRP A 162 -37.32 -0.06 -1.89
C TRP A 162 -38.49 -0.73 -1.13
N TYR A 163 -38.69 -0.39 0.14
CA TYR A 163 -39.78 -0.93 0.95
C TYR A 163 -41.16 -0.39 0.55
N LEU A 164 -41.26 0.89 0.15
CA LEU A 164 -42.52 1.48 -0.35
C LEU A 164 -42.89 1.07 -1.79
N SER A 165 -41.94 0.51 -2.55
CA SER A 165 -42.14 0.10 -3.95
C SER A 165 -42.48 -1.39 -4.11
N ARG A 166 -42.91 -2.05 -3.03
CA ARG A 166 -43.32 -3.45 -2.98
C ARG A 166 -44.72 -3.56 -2.40
#